data_AF-A0A947Y2W8-F1
#
_entry.id   AF-A0A947Y2W8-F1
#
_cell.length_a   1.000
_cell.length_b   1.000
_cell.length_c   1.000
_cell.angle_alpha   90.00
_cell.angle_beta   90.00
_cell.angle_gamma   90.00
#
_symmetry.space_group_name_H-M   'P 1'
#
loop_
_entity.id
_entity.type
_entity.pdbx_description
1 polymer ?
#
loop_
_entity_poly.entity_id
_entity_poly.type
_entity_poly.pdbx_seq_one_letter_code
_entity_poly.pdbx_strand_id
1 'polypeptide(L)'
;MAIKAYMGILFLQLLAGASFVISVWQGDRALDKSGIGDPEKFTFWNQIAGVSFYLFVAAWLSGVAILLYFYVLAQKKPEAKPSWQPSNRGLWVPPLLLFLGWVIGVL
;
A
#
# COMPACT_ATOMS: atom_id res chain seq x y z
N MET A 1 -12.15 0.51 18.92
CA MET A 1 -10.72 0.15 18.76
C MET A 1 -10.41 -0.34 17.35
N ALA A 2 -11.18 -1.28 16.79
CA ALA A 2 -11.02 -1.82 15.43
C ALA A 2 -10.95 -0.76 14.30
N ILE A 3 -11.85 0.22 14.32
CA ILE A 3 -11.89 1.31 13.32
C ILE A 3 -10.57 2.10 13.33
N LYS A 4 -10.05 2.45 14.52
CA LYS A 4 -8.81 3.21 14.65
C LYS A 4 -7.62 2.42 14.11
N ALA A 5 -7.55 1.13 14.39
CA ALA A 5 -6.51 0.25 13.85
C ALA A 5 -6.60 0.14 12.32
N TYR A 6 -7.81 -0.04 11.78
CA TYR A 6 -8.04 -0.10 10.33
C TYR A 6 -7.69 1.22 9.63
N MET A 7 -8.07 2.37 10.20
CA MET A 7 -7.68 3.69 9.68
C MET A 7 -6.16 3.90 9.73
N GLY A 8 -5.49 3.45 10.79
CA GLY A 8 -4.03 3.50 10.88
C GLY A 8 -3.35 2.67 9.78
N ILE A 9 -3.90 1.50 9.47
CA ILE A 9 -3.42 0.64 8.38
C ILE A 9 -3.62 1.33 7.02
N LEU A 10 -4.79 1.91 6.77
CA LEU A 10 -5.04 2.65 5.52
C LEU A 10 -4.09 3.85 5.37
N PHE A 11 -3.85 4.58 6.46
CA PHE A 11 -2.91 5.68 6.46
C PHE A 11 -1.48 5.22 6.13
N LEU A 12 -1.04 4.09 6.72
CA LEU A 12 0.26 3.51 6.44
C LEU A 12 0.38 3.01 4.99
N GLN A 13 -0.70 2.44 4.43
CA GLN A 13 -0.76 2.10 3.01
C GLN A 13 -0.63 3.33 2.12
N LEU A 14 -1.32 4.43 2.44
CA LEU A 14 -1.21 5.67 1.65
C LEU A 14 0.20 6.25 1.70
N LEU A 15 0.84 6.28 2.87
CA LEU A 15 2.22 6.76 3.00
C LEU A 15 3.22 5.86 2.26
N ALA A 16 3.11 4.55 2.43
CA ALA A 16 3.98 3.60 1.76
C ALA A 16 3.79 3.63 0.24
N GLY A 17 2.54 3.73 -0.23
CA GLY A 17 2.21 3.88 -1.65
C GLY A 17 2.74 5.18 -2.25
N ALA A 18 2.58 6.31 -1.56
CA ALA A 18 3.12 7.60 -2.00
C ALA A 18 4.66 7.58 -2.04
N SER A 19 5.30 7.03 -1.01
CA SER A 19 6.76 6.87 -0.97
C SER A 19 7.26 5.98 -2.10
N PHE A 20 6.56 4.88 -2.40
CA PHE A 20 6.87 4.01 -3.54
C PHE A 20 6.82 4.78 -4.86
N VAL A 21 5.71 5.49 -5.14
CA VAL A 21 5.54 6.25 -6.40
C VAL A 21 6.63 7.33 -6.55
N ILE A 22 6.89 8.10 -5.50
CA ILE A 22 7.93 9.15 -5.52
C ILE A 22 9.31 8.53 -5.78
N SER A 23 9.61 7.40 -5.15
CA SER A 23 10.92 6.75 -5.27
C SER A 23 11.12 6.15 -6.65
N VAL A 24 10.09 5.53 -7.23
CA VAL A 24 10.13 5.05 -8.63
C VAL A 24 10.34 6.21 -9.60
N TRP A 25 9.61 7.32 -9.42
CA TRP A 25 9.76 8.49 -10.27
C TRP A 25 11.16 9.12 -10.18
N GLN A 26 11.72 9.23 -8.97
CA GLN A 26 13.09 9.72 -8.78
C GLN A 26 14.14 8.74 -9.31
N GLY A 27 13.88 7.43 -9.22
CA GLY A 27 14.70 6.39 -9.82
C GLY A 27 14.77 6.52 -11.33
N ASP A 28 13.63 6.69 -12.00
CA ASP A 28 13.58 6.90 -13.46
C ASP A 28 14.36 8.16 -13.87
N ARG A 29 14.18 9.27 -13.14
CA ARG A 29 14.95 10.51 -13.37
C ARG A 29 16.45 10.35 -13.14
N ALA A 30 16.86 9.49 -12.20
CA ALA A 30 18.28 9.23 -11.94
C ALA A 30 18.96 8.46 -13.07
N LEU A 31 18.24 7.59 -13.78
CA LEU A 31 18.78 6.84 -14.91
C LEU A 31 18.88 7.64 -16.20
N ASP A 32 18.29 8.84 -16.25
CA ASP A 32 18.17 9.77 -17.38
C ASP A 32 18.31 9.12 -18.78
N LYS A 33 17.21 9.09 -19.55
CA LYS A 33 17.11 8.42 -20.86
C LYS A 33 18.15 8.90 -21.90
N SER A 34 18.94 9.93 -21.56
CA SER A 34 20.10 10.46 -22.27
C SER A 34 21.37 9.58 -22.23
N GLY A 35 21.42 8.55 -21.38
CA GLY A 35 22.55 7.61 -21.30
C GLY A 35 23.68 8.04 -20.35
N ILE A 36 23.52 9.16 -19.63
CA ILE A 36 24.41 9.66 -18.57
C ILE A 36 23.69 9.52 -17.21
N GLY A 37 23.07 8.37 -16.98
CA GLY A 37 22.40 8.08 -15.71
C GLY A 37 23.40 8.00 -14.54
N ASP A 38 22.92 8.26 -13.34
CA ASP A 38 23.63 8.06 -12.07
C ASP A 38 23.16 6.74 -11.42
N PRO A 39 23.91 5.64 -11.57
CA PRO A 39 23.50 4.32 -11.09
C PRO A 39 23.41 4.25 -9.56
N GLU A 40 24.20 5.06 -8.85
CA GLU A 40 24.18 5.10 -7.39
C GLU A 40 22.89 5.74 -6.88
N LYS A 41 22.49 6.88 -7.46
CA LYS A 41 21.20 7.50 -7.15
C LYS A 41 20.03 6.60 -7.53
N PHE A 42 20.10 5.93 -8.68
CA PHE A 42 19.07 4.95 -9.05
C PHE A 42 18.95 3.85 -8.01
N THR A 43 20.08 3.27 -7.58
CA THR A 43 20.11 2.19 -6.58
C THR A 43 19.52 2.64 -5.25
N PHE A 44 19.84 3.85 -4.79
CA PHE A 44 19.28 4.43 -3.59
C PHE A 44 17.76 4.55 -3.66
N TRP A 45 17.22 5.16 -4.71
CA TRP A 45 15.77 5.32 -4.88
C TRP A 45 15.06 3.99 -5.08
N ASN A 46 15.68 3.04 -5.77
CA ASN A 46 15.15 1.70 -5.96
C ASN A 46 15.07 0.91 -4.65
N GLN A 47 16.04 1.07 -3.74
CA GLN A 47 15.97 0.46 -2.40
C GLN A 47 14.79 1.03 -1.58
N ILE A 48 14.60 2.36 -1.61
CA ILE A 48 13.45 2.98 -0.95
C ILE A 48 12.14 2.48 -1.56
N ALA A 49 12.05 2.41 -2.89
CA ALA A 49 10.89 1.84 -3.57
C ALA A 49 10.61 0.40 -3.11
N GLY A 50 11.64 -0.45 -3.04
CA GLY A 50 11.51 -1.82 -2.55
C GLY A 50 10.98 -1.91 -1.12
N VAL A 51 11.56 -1.14 -0.18
CA VAL A 51 11.11 -1.10 1.22
C VAL A 51 9.67 -0.60 1.32
N SER A 52 9.35 0.49 0.62
CA SER A 52 8.01 1.08 0.60
C SER A 52 6.98 0.10 0.02
N PHE A 53 7.35 -0.65 -1.02
CA PHE A 53 6.50 -1.71 -1.57
C PHE A 53 6.23 -2.83 -0.56
N TYR A 54 7.25 -3.32 0.14
CA TYR A 54 7.05 -4.37 1.14
C TYR A 54 6.19 -3.91 2.32
N LEU A 55 6.42 -2.67 2.81
CA LEU A 55 5.59 -2.08 3.86
C LEU A 55 4.13 -1.93 3.41
N PHE A 56 3.92 -1.51 2.16
CA PHE A 56 2.61 -1.37 1.57
C PHE A 56 1.87 -2.71 1.51
N VAL A 57 2.51 -3.75 0.99
CA VAL A 57 1.94 -5.11 0.90
C VAL A 57 1.67 -5.69 2.29
N ALA A 58 2.59 -5.55 3.23
CA ALA A 58 2.40 -6.04 4.60
C ALA A 58 1.20 -5.36 5.29
N ALA A 59 1.07 -4.04 5.13
CA ALA A 59 -0.05 -3.28 5.65
C ALA A 59 -1.38 -3.69 5.01
N TRP A 60 -1.38 -3.94 3.69
CA TRP A 60 -2.55 -4.44 2.98
C TRP A 60 -3.01 -5.81 3.49
N LEU A 61 -2.10 -6.79 3.57
CA LEU A 61 -2.40 -8.12 4.08
C LEU A 61 -2.90 -8.07 5.54
N SER A 62 -2.32 -7.21 6.36
CA SER A 62 -2.78 -6.98 7.74
C SER A 62 -4.20 -6.43 7.77
N GLY A 63 -4.53 -5.49 6.88
CA GLY A 63 -5.89 -4.98 6.71
C GLY A 63 -6.88 -6.08 6.31
N VAL A 64 -6.50 -6.92 5.34
CA VAL A 64 -7.30 -8.09 4.89
C VAL A 64 -7.57 -9.04 6.06
N ALA A 65 -6.53 -9.37 6.85
CA ALA A 65 -6.66 -10.26 7.99
C ALA A 65 -7.62 -9.70 9.06
N ILE A 66 -7.58 -8.39 9.33
CA ILE A 66 -8.52 -7.73 10.26
C ILE A 66 -9.95 -7.81 9.72
N LEU A 67 -10.16 -7.55 8.43
CA LEU A 67 -11.48 -7.64 7.81
C LEU A 67 -12.05 -9.05 7.91
N LEU A 68 -11.24 -10.07 7.59
CA LEU A 68 -11.62 -11.48 7.71
C LEU A 68 -11.91 -11.87 9.16
N TYR A 69 -11.09 -11.42 10.11
CA TYR A 69 -11.31 -11.68 11.53
C TYR A 69 -12.66 -11.14 12.01
N PHE A 70 -13.00 -9.89 11.67
CA PHE A 70 -14.29 -9.29 12.04
C PHE A 70 -15.46 -9.93 11.28
N TYR A 71 -15.27 -10.34 10.04
CA TYR A 71 -16.27 -11.09 9.27
C TYR A 71 -16.61 -12.42 9.94
N VAL A 72 -15.61 -13.21 10.31
CA VAL A 72 -15.80 -14.49 11.01
C VAL A 72 -16.43 -14.27 12.39
N LEU A 73 -16.00 -13.24 13.12
CA LEU A 73 -16.57 -12.92 14.43
C LEU A 73 -18.06 -12.56 14.34
N ALA A 74 -18.45 -11.78 13.33
CA ALA A 74 -19.84 -11.39 13.09
C ALA A 74 -20.74 -12.59 12.75
N GLN A 75 -20.22 -13.60 12.05
CA GLN A 75 -20.96 -14.85 11.79
C GLN A 75 -21.14 -15.69 13.06
N LYS A 76 -20.12 -15.76 13.92
CA LYS A 76 -20.16 -16.56 15.16
C LYS A 76 -21.02 -15.93 16.26
N LYS A 77 -21.19 -14.61 16.27
CA LYS A 77 -21.93 -13.86 17.30
C LYS A 77 -22.87 -12.81 16.67
N PRO A 78 -24.02 -13.22 16.10
CA PRO A 78 -24.93 -12.31 15.40
C PRO A 78 -25.59 -11.27 16.30
N GLU A 79 -25.69 -11.51 17.61
CA GLU A 79 -26.22 -10.55 18.60
C GLU A 79 -25.21 -9.45 18.96
N ALA A 80 -23.91 -9.72 18.78
CA ALA A 80 -22.83 -8.78 19.02
C ALA A 80 -22.39 -8.11 17.70
N LYS A 81 -23.36 -7.66 16.88
CA LYS A 81 -23.06 -6.93 15.64
C LYS A 81 -22.14 -5.76 15.97
N PRO A 82 -20.91 -5.72 15.42
CA PRO A 82 -20.03 -4.59 15.63
C PRO A 82 -20.71 -3.32 15.09
N SER A 83 -20.60 -2.21 15.84
CA SER A 83 -21.14 -0.90 15.45
C SER A 83 -20.57 -0.36 14.13
N TRP A 84 -19.52 -1.01 13.62
CA TRP A 84 -18.90 -0.74 12.34
C TRP A 84 -18.90 -1.98 11.49
N GLN A 85 -19.47 -1.87 10.30
CA GLN A 85 -19.38 -2.89 9.26
C GLN A 85 -18.24 -2.54 8.31
N PRO A 86 -17.20 -3.37 8.21
CA PRO A 86 -16.13 -3.14 7.26
C PRO A 86 -16.65 -3.12 5.82
N SER A 87 -16.29 -2.09 5.06
CA SER A 87 -16.58 -2.05 3.62
C SER A 87 -15.48 -2.77 2.85
N ASN A 88 -15.86 -3.70 1.97
CA ASN A 88 -14.93 -4.38 1.07
C ASN A 88 -14.25 -3.45 0.06
N ARG A 89 -14.69 -2.18 -0.06
CA ARG A 89 -14.11 -1.19 -0.99
C ARG A 89 -12.64 -0.92 -0.69
N GLY A 90 -12.23 -0.95 0.58
CA GLY A 90 -10.84 -0.72 0.99
C GLY A 90 -9.88 -1.84 0.60
N LEU A 91 -10.36 -3.05 0.28
CA LEU A 91 -9.52 -4.17 -0.15
C LEU A 91 -8.89 -3.95 -1.53
N TRP A 92 -9.60 -3.21 -2.38
CA TRP A 92 -9.20 -2.97 -3.77
C TRP A 92 -8.29 -1.75 -3.93
N VAL A 93 -8.23 -0.88 -2.92
CA VAL A 93 -7.39 0.33 -2.95
C VAL A 93 -5.91 -0.04 -3.17
N PRO A 94 -5.35 -1.06 -2.50
CA PRO A 94 -3.93 -1.34 -2.66
C PRO A 94 -3.53 -1.89 -4.04
N PRO A 95 -4.24 -2.88 -4.61
CA PRO A 95 -4.00 -3.28 -6.01
C PRO A 95 -4.17 -2.15 -7.01
N LEU A 96 -5.16 -1.26 -6.81
CA LEU A 96 -5.38 -0.10 -7.69
C LEU A 96 -4.23 0.91 -7.62
N LEU A 97 -3.69 1.18 -6.42
CA LEU A 97 -2.55 2.08 -6.25
C LEU A 97 -1.26 1.49 -6.86
N LEU A 98 -1.06 0.18 -6.75
CA LEU A 98 0.07 -0.49 -7.42
C LEU A 98 -0.07 -0.43 -8.94
N PHE A 99 -1.28 -0.65 -9.46
CA PHE A 99 -1.56 -0.52 -10.89
C PHE A 99 -1.33 0.91 -11.38
N LEU A 100 -1.83 1.92 -10.66
CA LEU A 100 -1.59 3.33 -10.97
C LEU A 100 -0.09 3.69 -10.91
N GLY A 101 0.61 3.23 -9.89
CA GLY A 101 2.05 3.45 -9.76
C GLY A 101 2.84 2.80 -10.90
N TRP A 102 2.43 1.62 -11.35
CA TRP A 102 3.00 0.98 -12.54
C TRP A 102 2.70 1.78 -13.81
N VAL A 103 1.46 2.23 -14.02
CA VAL A 103 1.09 3.06 -15.18
C VAL A 103 1.92 4.34 -15.22
N ILE A 104 2.07 5.03 -14.08
CA ILE A 104 2.86 6.28 -13.99
C ILE A 104 4.36 6.01 -14.12
N GLY A 105 4.86 4.88 -13.63
CA GLY A 105 6.29 4.55 -13.67
C GLY A 105 6.76 3.98 -15.01
N VAL A 106 5.83 3.50 -15.84
CA VAL A 106 6.15 2.85 -17.13
C VAL A 106 5.79 3.70 -18.34
N LEU A 107 4.75 4.54 -18.26
CA LEU A 107 4.36 5.50 -19.31
C LEU A 107 5.10 6.83 -19.14
#